data_AF-A0A3L6QBI0-F1
#
_entry.id   AF-A0A3L6QBI0-F1
#
_cell.length_a   1.000
_cell.length_b   1.000
_cell.length_c   1.000
_cell.angle_alpha   90.00
_cell.angle_beta   90.00
_cell.angle_gamma   90.00
#
_symmetry.space_group_name_H-M   'P 1'
#
loop_
_entity.id
_entity.type
_entity.pdbx_description
1 polymer ?
#
loop_
_entity_poly.entity_id
_entity_poly.type
_entity_poly.pdbx_seq_one_letter_code
_entity_poly.pdbx_strand_id
1 'polypeptide(L)'
;MSCFDKITRWSVVGIQGALLSHILEPLYLTTVTIGQLPDGAPEGFSIENNIEKVLDARLSSVSSRLLASFRLSKPMFFEAPVPPKEFQQITGDVPPLTCGYSICWNRFGLHEVVLGTTGRKQGTSSKAACLPSTESLLCKRRLVEAFMALGHRLVTKFQSGELSYRAMKDEAHEYQHTLELLRKAPFFSCWRAKPASLDSFAVLR
;
A
#
# COMPACT_ATOMS: atom_id res chain seq x y z
N MET A 1 -6.68 8.99 -3.42
CA MET A 1 -6.68 7.63 -2.85
C MET A 1 -6.41 7.70 -1.37
N SER A 2 -7.44 7.53 -0.54
CA SER A 2 -7.32 7.44 0.92
C SER A 2 -6.64 6.13 1.34
N CYS A 3 -6.28 6.00 2.63
CA CYS A 3 -5.77 4.74 3.17
C CYS A 3 -6.82 3.62 3.09
N PHE A 4 -8.08 3.93 3.41
CA PHE A 4 -9.15 2.95 3.32
C PHE A 4 -9.39 2.48 1.88
N ASP A 5 -9.28 3.36 0.89
CA ASP A 5 -9.35 2.96 -0.52
C ASP A 5 -8.24 1.97 -0.89
N LYS A 6 -7.03 2.13 -0.34
CA LYS A 6 -5.93 1.16 -0.54
C LYS A 6 -6.24 -0.18 0.11
N ILE A 7 -6.84 -0.20 1.30
CA ILE A 7 -7.29 -1.43 1.95
C ILE A 7 -8.36 -2.12 1.09
N THR A 8 -9.36 -1.39 0.61
CA THR A 8 -10.37 -1.93 -0.31
C THR A 8 -9.73 -2.48 -1.59
N ARG A 9 -8.70 -1.82 -2.13
CA ARG A 9 -7.95 -2.35 -3.27
C ARG A 9 -7.28 -3.68 -2.93
N TRP A 10 -6.60 -3.77 -1.79
CA TRP A 10 -5.91 -4.98 -1.36
C TRP A 10 -6.87 -6.15 -1.12
N SER A 11 -8.10 -5.88 -0.69
CA SER A 11 -9.19 -6.87 -0.62
C SER A 11 -9.56 -7.49 -1.97
N VAL A 12 -9.10 -6.95 -3.10
CA VAL A 12 -9.38 -7.48 -4.45
C VAL A 12 -8.11 -8.01 -5.11
N VAL A 13 -7.10 -7.14 -5.27
CA VAL A 13 -5.87 -7.49 -6.01
C VAL A 13 -4.74 -8.04 -5.12
N GLY A 14 -4.98 -8.16 -3.81
CA GLY A 14 -3.99 -8.58 -2.82
C GLY A 14 -2.99 -7.48 -2.44
N ILE A 15 -2.30 -7.69 -1.32
CA ILE A 15 -1.32 -6.75 -0.73
C ILE A 15 0.05 -6.79 -1.42
N GLN A 16 0.39 -7.91 -2.07
CA GLN A 16 1.71 -8.20 -2.65
C GLN A 16 2.06 -7.29 -3.84
N GLY A 17 1.04 -6.79 -4.54
CA GLY A 17 1.21 -5.96 -5.73
C GLY A 17 1.73 -6.73 -6.96
N ALA A 18 1.89 -5.99 -8.07
CA ALA A 18 2.16 -6.57 -9.39
C ALA A 18 3.50 -7.32 -9.51
N LEU A 19 4.57 -6.87 -8.83
CA LEU A 19 5.86 -7.54 -8.93
C LEU A 19 5.83 -8.91 -8.24
N LEU A 20 5.38 -8.94 -6.99
CA LEU A 20 5.34 -10.20 -6.23
C LEU A 20 4.27 -11.17 -6.73
N SER A 21 3.24 -10.71 -7.46
CA SER A 21 2.28 -11.62 -8.10
C SER A 21 2.89 -12.49 -9.22
N HIS A 22 4.12 -12.22 -9.65
CA HIS A 22 4.84 -13.15 -10.54
C HIS A 22 5.27 -14.44 -9.84
N ILE A 23 5.34 -14.45 -8.51
CA ILE A 23 5.91 -15.55 -7.72
C ILE A 23 5.03 -15.99 -6.54
N LEU A 24 4.02 -15.19 -6.17
CA LEU A 24 3.10 -15.47 -5.07
C LEU A 24 1.67 -15.51 -5.58
N GLU A 25 0.89 -16.44 -5.03
CA GLU A 25 -0.57 -16.33 -5.01
C GLU A 25 -1.01 -15.05 -4.28
N PRO A 26 -2.18 -14.49 -4.59
CA PRO A 26 -2.64 -13.25 -3.97
C PRO A 26 -2.72 -13.34 -2.44
N LEU A 27 -2.06 -12.40 -1.78
CA LEU A 27 -2.03 -12.31 -0.32
C LEU A 27 -3.08 -11.31 0.16
N TYR A 28 -3.86 -11.69 1.17
CA TYR A 28 -4.93 -10.87 1.72
C TYR A 28 -4.76 -10.68 3.22
N LEU A 29 -5.18 -9.51 3.71
CA LEU A 29 -5.31 -9.28 5.15
C LEU A 29 -6.48 -10.12 5.67
N THR A 30 -6.25 -10.87 6.73
CA THR A 30 -7.31 -11.61 7.44
C THR A 30 -7.99 -10.74 8.48
N THR A 31 -7.25 -9.80 9.07
CA THR A 31 -7.71 -8.94 10.16
C THR A 31 -7.19 -7.51 10.00
N VAL A 32 -7.98 -6.52 10.40
CA VAL A 32 -7.59 -5.12 10.52
C VAL A 32 -8.03 -4.60 11.89
N THR A 33 -7.07 -4.22 12.72
CA THR A 33 -7.35 -3.67 14.06
C THR A 33 -7.17 -2.16 14.05
N ILE A 34 -8.14 -1.44 14.61
CA ILE A 34 -8.19 0.03 14.62
C ILE A 34 -8.10 0.51 16.06
N GLY A 35 -7.16 1.41 16.34
CA GLY A 35 -7.07 2.07 17.64
C GLY A 35 -8.26 2.98 17.90
N GLN A 36 -8.86 2.88 19.08
CA GLN A 36 -9.93 3.78 19.49
C GLN A 36 -9.40 5.18 19.85
N LEU A 37 -10.26 6.18 19.65
CA LEU A 37 -10.02 7.55 20.10
C LEU A 37 -10.37 7.66 21.59
N PRO A 38 -9.68 8.53 22.36
CA PRO A 38 -9.97 8.74 23.78
C PRO A 38 -11.42 9.16 24.06
N ASP A 39 -11.99 9.98 23.17
CA ASP A 39 -13.37 10.48 23.28
C ASP A 39 -14.42 9.46 22.79
N GLY A 40 -13.98 8.23 22.48
CA GLY A 40 -14.80 7.16 21.93
C GLY A 40 -15.26 7.44 20.50
N ALA A 41 -15.95 6.46 19.92
CA ALA A 41 -16.78 6.70 18.74
C ALA A 41 -18.07 7.42 19.16
N PRO A 42 -18.71 8.20 18.26
CA PRO A 42 -20.04 8.77 18.52
C PRO A 42 -21.02 7.71 19.06
N GLU A 43 -21.94 8.08 19.94
CA GLU A 43 -22.92 7.13 20.50
C GLU A 43 -23.64 6.34 19.39
N GLY A 44 -23.63 5.01 19.51
CA GLY A 44 -24.21 4.10 18.51
C GLY A 44 -23.36 3.84 17.27
N PHE A 45 -22.18 4.46 17.14
CA PHE A 45 -21.24 4.18 16.06
C PHE A 45 -20.26 3.07 16.46
N SER A 46 -20.50 1.84 16.01
CA SER A 46 -19.49 0.78 16.04
C SER A 46 -18.57 0.94 14.83
N ILE A 47 -17.27 1.16 15.07
CA ILE A 47 -16.27 1.33 14.01
C ILE A 47 -16.21 0.05 13.18
N GLU A 48 -16.19 -1.10 13.85
CA GLU A 48 -16.21 -2.43 13.22
C GLU A 48 -17.38 -2.57 12.23
N ASN A 49 -18.63 -2.43 12.71
CA ASN A 49 -19.82 -2.62 11.89
C ASN A 49 -19.91 -1.62 10.72
N ASN A 50 -19.57 -0.35 10.96
CA ASN A 50 -19.66 0.67 9.92
C ASN A 50 -18.60 0.48 8.84
N ILE A 51 -17.37 0.12 9.22
CA ILE A 51 -16.29 -0.13 8.26
C ILE A 51 -16.56 -1.39 7.45
N GLU A 52 -17.03 -2.46 8.08
CA GLU A 52 -17.42 -3.68 7.37
C GLU A 52 -18.52 -3.40 6.36
N LYS A 53 -19.60 -2.71 6.76
CA LYS A 53 -20.70 -2.32 5.86
C LYS A 53 -20.21 -1.51 4.65
N VAL A 54 -19.34 -0.52 4.88
CA VAL A 54 -18.80 0.30 3.79
C VAL A 54 -17.89 -0.52 2.88
N LEU A 55 -17.04 -1.39 3.44
CA LEU A 55 -16.20 -2.28 2.63
C LEU A 55 -17.07 -3.20 1.77
N ASP A 56 -18.11 -3.79 2.36
CA ASP A 56 -19.02 -4.70 1.68
C ASP A 56 -19.79 -4.03 0.55
N ALA A 57 -20.31 -2.83 0.79
CA ALA A 57 -20.97 -2.05 -0.24
C ALA A 57 -20.02 -1.75 -1.42
N ARG A 58 -18.75 -1.41 -1.14
CA ARG A 58 -17.74 -1.17 -2.16
C ARG A 58 -17.40 -2.44 -2.93
N LEU A 59 -17.15 -3.55 -2.24
CA LEU A 59 -16.79 -4.82 -2.88
C LEU A 59 -17.95 -5.41 -3.70
N SER A 60 -19.19 -5.22 -3.26
CA SER A 60 -20.38 -5.66 -4.00
C SER A 60 -20.52 -4.96 -5.36
N SER A 61 -19.93 -3.77 -5.53
CA SER A 61 -19.88 -3.08 -6.83
C SER A 61 -18.92 -3.73 -7.84
N VAL A 62 -18.05 -4.65 -7.39
CA VAL A 62 -17.13 -5.40 -8.25
C VAL A 62 -17.87 -6.63 -8.79
N SER A 63 -18.75 -6.42 -9.77
CA SER A 63 -19.74 -7.40 -10.23
C SER A 63 -19.25 -8.43 -11.26
N SER A 64 -17.93 -8.72 -11.32
CA SER A 64 -17.37 -9.64 -12.33
C SER A 64 -16.74 -10.87 -11.69
N ARG A 65 -16.84 -12.02 -12.38
CA ARG A 65 -16.07 -13.22 -12.01
C ARG A 65 -14.59 -12.84 -12.07
N LEU A 66 -13.96 -12.71 -10.90
CA LEU A 66 -12.52 -12.56 -10.80
C LEU A 66 -11.84 -13.80 -11.41
N LEU A 67 -10.61 -13.64 -11.89
CA LEU A 67 -9.78 -14.77 -12.32
C LEU A 67 -9.63 -15.76 -11.16
N ALA A 68 -9.48 -17.06 -11.47
CA ALA A 68 -9.53 -18.14 -10.48
C ALA A 68 -8.57 -17.94 -9.28
N SER A 69 -7.42 -17.29 -9.50
CA SER A 69 -6.40 -17.02 -8.48
C SER A 69 -6.78 -15.88 -7.53
N PHE A 70 -7.67 -14.96 -7.93
CA PHE A 70 -8.07 -13.79 -7.15
C PHE A 70 -9.47 -13.95 -6.56
N ARG A 71 -9.66 -13.43 -5.34
CA ARG A 71 -10.94 -13.42 -4.65
C ARG A 71 -11.23 -12.08 -4.00
N LEU A 72 -12.51 -11.83 -3.74
CA LEU A 72 -12.92 -10.74 -2.84
C LEU A 72 -12.66 -11.19 -1.40
N SER A 73 -11.73 -10.53 -0.72
CA SER A 73 -11.39 -10.79 0.66
C SER A 73 -11.95 -9.72 1.59
N LYS A 74 -12.74 -10.17 2.57
CA LYS A 74 -13.28 -9.34 3.63
C LYS A 74 -12.48 -9.61 4.92
N PRO A 75 -11.52 -8.73 5.30
CA PRO A 75 -10.85 -8.87 6.58
C PRO A 75 -11.85 -8.65 7.72
N MET A 76 -11.64 -9.34 8.84
CA MET A 76 -12.35 -9.06 10.09
C MET A 76 -11.82 -7.75 10.68
N PHE A 77 -12.71 -6.87 11.14
CA PHE A 77 -12.32 -5.62 11.78
C PHE A 77 -12.40 -5.76 13.30
N PHE A 78 -11.41 -5.20 14.00
CA PHE A 78 -11.39 -5.21 15.46
C PHE A 78 -11.11 -3.81 15.98
N GLU A 79 -11.72 -3.48 17.11
CA GLU A 79 -11.41 -2.27 17.86
C GLU A 79 -10.38 -2.60 18.95
N ALA A 80 -9.24 -1.93 18.92
CA ALA A 80 -8.27 -2.02 20.00
C ALA A 80 -8.69 -1.13 21.17
N PRO A 81 -8.29 -1.46 22.42
CA PRO A 81 -8.51 -0.60 23.57
C PRO A 81 -7.98 0.82 23.35
N VAL A 82 -8.59 1.78 24.03
CA VAL A 82 -8.06 3.15 24.10
C VAL A 82 -6.60 3.10 24.57
N PRO A 83 -5.65 3.73 23.84
CA PRO A 83 -4.25 3.70 24.23
C PRO A 83 -4.03 4.39 25.58
N PRO A 84 -2.98 4.03 26.36
CA PRO A 84 -2.62 4.73 27.59
C PRO A 84 -2.47 6.25 27.39
N LYS A 85 -2.75 7.04 28.43
CA LYS A 85 -2.82 8.52 28.36
C LYS A 85 -1.53 9.15 27.83
N GLU A 86 -0.37 8.57 28.14
CA GLU A 86 0.94 9.01 27.66
C GLU A 86 1.15 8.86 26.15
N PHE A 87 0.34 8.04 25.49
CA PHE A 87 0.33 7.84 24.03
C PHE A 87 -0.86 8.52 23.34
N GLN A 88 -1.75 9.15 24.10
CA GLN A 88 -2.87 9.92 23.56
C GLN A 88 -2.39 11.32 23.14
N GLN A 89 -3.07 11.91 22.16
CA GLN A 89 -2.83 13.31 21.84
C GLN A 89 -3.25 14.20 23.01
N ILE A 90 -2.39 15.13 23.41
CA ILE A 90 -2.69 16.10 24.45
C ILE A 90 -3.77 17.04 23.91
N THR A 91 -4.92 17.09 24.57
CA THR A 91 -5.94 18.10 24.33
C THR A 91 -5.42 19.46 24.80
N GLY A 92 -5.22 20.37 23.85
CA GLY A 92 -4.85 21.76 24.10
C GLY A 92 -5.60 22.69 23.15
N ASP A 93 -5.54 24.01 23.42
CA ASP A 93 -6.27 25.02 22.64
C ASP A 93 -5.83 25.10 21.17
N VAL A 94 -4.66 24.56 20.84
CA VAL A 94 -4.11 24.51 19.47
C VAL A 94 -4.24 23.08 18.94
N PRO A 95 -4.85 22.89 17.74
CA PRO A 95 -4.90 21.58 17.10
C PRO A 95 -3.49 20.99 16.95
N PRO A 96 -3.28 19.71 17.34
CA PRO A 96 -1.96 19.10 17.25
C PRO A 96 -1.47 19.06 15.80
N LEU A 97 -0.29 19.63 15.57
CA LEU A 97 0.39 19.58 14.27
C LEU A 97 0.80 18.13 13.98
N THR A 98 0.43 17.63 12.79
CA THR A 98 0.85 16.30 12.36
C THR A 98 2.34 16.28 12.07
N CYS A 99 3.01 15.22 12.54
CA CYS A 99 4.42 15.03 12.28
C CYS A 99 4.67 14.81 10.77
N GLY A 100 5.59 15.58 10.20
CA GLY A 100 6.00 15.44 8.80
C GLY A 100 6.95 14.25 8.54
N TYR A 101 7.29 13.46 9.56
CA TYR A 101 8.18 12.32 9.47
C TYR A 101 7.41 11.00 9.52
N SER A 102 7.90 10.01 8.79
CA SER A 102 7.41 8.63 8.80
C SER A 102 8.55 7.71 9.24
N ILE A 103 8.33 6.97 10.32
CA ILE A 103 9.27 5.94 10.80
C ILE A 103 8.91 4.62 10.12
N CYS A 104 9.90 3.93 9.56
CA CYS A 104 9.73 2.67 8.85
C CYS A 104 10.71 1.64 9.40
N TRP A 105 10.22 0.48 9.84
CA TRP A 105 11.07 -0.60 10.35
C TRP A 105 10.54 -1.99 9.99
N ASN A 106 11.40 -3.00 10.08
CA ASN A 106 11.01 -4.40 9.99
C ASN A 106 11.88 -5.30 10.90
N ARG A 107 11.50 -6.57 11.03
CA ARG A 107 12.23 -7.57 11.84
C ARG A 107 13.64 -7.86 11.31
N PHE A 108 13.92 -7.60 10.03
CA PHE A 108 15.17 -7.93 9.35
C PHE A 108 16.15 -6.76 9.31
N GLY A 109 16.02 -5.79 10.21
CA GLY A 109 16.99 -4.70 10.38
C GLY A 109 16.73 -3.47 9.49
N LEU A 110 15.62 -3.39 8.76
CA LEU A 110 15.18 -2.10 8.22
C LEU A 110 14.82 -1.19 9.40
N HIS A 111 15.43 -0.02 9.45
CA HIS A 111 15.03 1.08 10.32
C HIS A 111 15.44 2.40 9.65
N GLU A 112 14.45 3.19 9.22
CA GLU A 112 14.68 4.48 8.57
C GLU A 112 13.59 5.49 8.93
N VAL A 113 13.95 6.77 8.89
CA VAL A 113 13.01 7.90 9.02
C VAL A 113 12.94 8.62 7.68
N VAL A 114 11.74 8.86 7.18
CA VAL A 114 11.47 9.47 5.87
C VAL A 114 10.68 10.76 6.04
N LEU A 115 11.06 11.83 5.34
CA LEU A 115 10.27 13.07 5.29
C LEU A 115 9.07 12.86 4.37
N GLY A 116 7.86 13.04 4.89
CA GLY A 116 6.62 12.90 4.13
C GLY A 116 6.48 13.87 2.96
N THR A 117 7.10 15.05 3.04
CA THR A 117 7.07 16.07 1.99
C THR A 117 7.91 15.71 0.77
N THR A 118 9.04 15.03 0.96
CA THR A 118 9.99 14.71 -0.11
C THR A 118 10.03 13.22 -0.47
N GLY A 119 9.59 12.34 0.42
CA GLY A 119 9.74 10.90 0.30
C GLY A 119 11.20 10.42 0.43
N ARG A 120 12.09 11.26 0.97
CA ARG A 120 13.53 10.97 1.16
C ARG A 120 13.86 10.76 2.63
N LYS A 121 14.97 10.06 2.90
CA LYS A 121 15.48 9.81 4.25
C LYS A 121 15.75 11.12 5.01
N GLN A 122 15.61 11.07 6.33
CA GLN A 122 15.97 12.17 7.22
C GLN A 122 17.42 12.62 7.00
N GLY A 123 17.67 13.93 7.12
CA GLY A 123 18.99 14.54 6.85
C GLY A 123 19.22 14.91 5.37
N THR A 124 18.25 14.65 4.48
CA THR A 124 18.32 15.07 3.09
C THR A 124 18.20 16.58 2.95
N SER A 125 19.23 17.23 2.41
CA SER A 125 19.16 18.63 1.97
C SER A 125 18.49 18.74 0.59
N SER A 126 17.98 19.92 0.24
CA SER A 126 17.42 20.19 -1.09
C SER A 126 18.40 19.88 -2.23
N LYS A 127 19.70 20.13 -2.02
CA LYS A 127 20.78 19.82 -2.97
C LYS A 127 21.08 18.32 -3.10
N ALA A 128 20.81 17.55 -2.04
CA ALA A 128 21.10 16.12 -1.96
C ALA A 128 19.88 15.23 -2.29
N ALA A 129 18.70 15.81 -2.55
CA ALA A 129 17.46 15.08 -2.77
C ALA A 129 17.46 14.13 -3.97
N CYS A 130 18.44 14.23 -4.86
CA CYS A 130 18.62 13.33 -6.00
C CYS A 130 19.65 12.21 -5.76
N LEU A 131 20.36 12.21 -4.63
CA LEU A 131 21.42 11.24 -4.36
C LEU A 131 20.85 9.86 -4.00
N PRO A 132 21.45 8.75 -4.48
CA PRO A 132 21.02 7.40 -4.13
C PRO A 132 21.02 7.08 -2.63
N SER A 133 21.89 7.74 -1.85
CA SER A 133 22.00 7.57 -0.40
C SER A 133 20.77 8.10 0.36
N THR A 134 20.01 9.04 -0.22
CA THR A 134 18.83 9.65 0.41
C THR A 134 17.54 8.89 0.12
N GLU A 135 17.62 7.82 -0.67
CA GLU A 135 16.45 7.01 -1.02
C GLU A 135 16.02 6.12 0.13
N SER A 136 14.72 6.12 0.39
CA SER A 136 14.06 5.11 1.21
C SER A 136 14.23 3.73 0.60
N LEU A 137 14.48 2.73 1.45
CA LEU A 137 14.50 1.32 1.04
C LEU A 137 13.12 0.80 0.61
N LEU A 138 12.06 1.54 0.95
CA LEU A 138 10.67 1.28 0.53
C LEU A 138 10.29 2.02 -0.78
N CYS A 139 11.20 2.77 -1.38
CA CYS A 139 10.90 3.44 -2.65
C CYS A 139 10.86 2.41 -3.80
N LYS A 140 10.16 2.76 -4.89
CA LYS A 140 9.93 1.85 -6.03
C LYS A 140 11.22 1.24 -6.58
N ARG A 141 12.30 2.04 -6.66
CA ARG A 141 13.60 1.59 -7.20
C ARG A 141 14.23 0.53 -6.31
N ARG A 142 14.31 0.78 -5.01
CA ARG A 142 14.86 -0.19 -4.03
C ARG A 142 14.01 -1.45 -3.93
N LEU A 143 12.69 -1.34 -4.04
CA LEU A 143 11.79 -2.50 -4.03
C LEU A 143 11.95 -3.38 -5.28
N VAL A 144 12.15 -2.80 -6.47
CA VAL A 144 12.41 -3.62 -7.68
C VAL A 144 13.81 -4.21 -7.67
N GLU A 145 14.83 -3.49 -7.19
CA GLU A 145 16.17 -4.03 -6.95
C GLU A 145 16.09 -5.27 -6.03
N ALA A 146 15.36 -5.17 -4.92
CA ALA A 146 15.14 -6.29 -4.00
C ALA A 146 14.38 -7.46 -4.66
N PHE A 147 13.36 -7.18 -5.47
CA PHE A 147 12.63 -8.20 -6.22
C PHE A 147 13.56 -8.96 -7.19
N MET A 148 14.39 -8.23 -7.93
CA MET A 148 15.34 -8.82 -8.89
C MET A 148 16.42 -9.68 -8.21
N ALA A 149 16.73 -9.42 -6.94
CA ALA A 149 17.69 -10.18 -6.14
C ALA A 149 17.16 -11.51 -5.57
N LEU A 150 15.85 -11.81 -5.69
CA LEU A 150 15.24 -13.01 -5.06
C LEU A 150 15.73 -14.36 -5.61
N GLY A 151 16.52 -14.39 -6.69
CA GLY A 151 17.05 -15.63 -7.27
C GLY A 151 15.99 -16.61 -7.80
N HIS A 152 14.72 -16.20 -7.88
CA HIS A 152 13.61 -17.05 -8.27
C HIS A 152 13.52 -17.21 -9.80
N ARG A 153 13.24 -18.42 -10.30
CA ARG A 153 13.22 -18.73 -11.75
C ARG A 153 12.28 -17.83 -12.57
N LEU A 154 11.14 -17.45 -12.01
CA LEU A 154 10.19 -16.54 -12.68
C LEU A 154 10.65 -15.07 -12.66
N VAL A 155 11.65 -14.73 -11.84
CA VAL A 155 12.28 -13.40 -11.80
C VAL A 155 13.48 -13.34 -12.75
N THR A 156 14.23 -14.43 -12.90
CA THR A 156 15.41 -14.48 -13.79
C THR A 156 15.05 -14.16 -15.25
N LYS A 157 13.80 -14.40 -15.68
CA LYS A 157 13.32 -13.98 -17.01
C LYS A 157 13.46 -12.46 -17.26
N PHE A 158 13.41 -11.65 -16.21
CA PHE A 158 13.57 -10.20 -16.29
C PHE A 158 15.02 -9.74 -16.30
N GLN A 159 15.98 -10.63 -16.05
CA GLN A 159 17.41 -10.30 -16.05
C GLN A 159 17.98 -10.26 -17.48
N SER A 160 17.36 -10.98 -18.41
CA SER A 160 17.84 -11.15 -19.79
C SER A 160 17.64 -9.94 -20.72
N GLY A 161 17.03 -8.85 -20.26
CA GLY A 161 16.80 -7.63 -21.06
C GLY A 161 16.69 -6.36 -20.22
N GLU A 162 16.87 -5.20 -20.86
CA GLU A 162 16.60 -3.90 -20.24
C GLU A 162 15.10 -3.65 -20.18
N LEU A 163 14.47 -4.00 -19.06
CA LEU A 163 13.06 -3.74 -18.82
C LEU A 163 12.86 -2.54 -17.91
N SER A 164 11.86 -1.73 -18.24
CA SER A 164 11.40 -0.69 -17.31
C SER A 164 10.63 -1.32 -16.15
N TYR A 165 10.62 -0.64 -15.01
CA TYR A 165 9.81 -1.02 -13.85
C TYR A 165 8.32 -1.17 -14.24
N ARG A 166 7.84 -0.32 -15.15
CA ARG A 166 6.49 -0.41 -15.71
C ARG A 166 6.27 -1.71 -16.47
N ALA A 167 7.16 -2.06 -17.39
CA ALA A 167 7.05 -3.27 -18.20
C ALA A 167 6.98 -4.52 -17.31
N MET A 168 7.85 -4.63 -16.30
CA MET A 168 7.82 -5.76 -15.35
C MET A 168 6.47 -5.89 -14.63
N LYS A 169 5.82 -4.76 -14.30
CA LYS A 169 4.48 -4.77 -13.71
C LYS A 169 3.40 -5.15 -14.70
N ASP A 170 3.51 -4.73 -15.96
CA ASP A 170 2.52 -5.00 -17.00
C ASP A 170 2.50 -6.47 -17.42
N GLU A 171 3.64 -7.15 -17.32
CA GLU A 171 3.78 -8.62 -17.49
C GLU A 171 3.00 -9.43 -16.44
N ALA A 172 2.57 -8.81 -15.33
CA ALA A 172 1.72 -9.46 -14.33
C ALA A 172 0.25 -9.45 -14.80
N HIS A 173 -0.03 -10.15 -15.89
CA HIS A 173 -1.29 -10.03 -16.64
C HIS A 173 -2.54 -10.25 -15.78
N GLU A 174 -2.58 -11.30 -14.96
CA GLU A 174 -3.74 -11.58 -14.10
C GLU A 174 -3.98 -10.47 -13.07
N TYR A 175 -2.91 -9.96 -12.46
CA TYR A 175 -2.99 -8.85 -11.52
C TYR A 175 -3.46 -7.56 -12.22
N GLN A 176 -2.93 -7.24 -13.40
CA GLN A 176 -3.32 -6.04 -14.14
C GLN A 176 -4.77 -6.12 -14.62
N HIS A 177 -5.20 -7.28 -15.11
CA HIS A 177 -6.59 -7.52 -15.48
C HIS A 177 -7.53 -7.33 -14.29
N THR A 178 -7.22 -7.93 -13.15
CA THR A 178 -8.00 -7.77 -11.91
C THR A 178 -8.04 -6.31 -11.44
N LEU A 179 -6.92 -5.59 -11.53
CA LEU A 179 -6.84 -4.18 -11.21
C LEU A 179 -7.65 -3.31 -12.17
N GLU A 180 -7.73 -3.67 -13.46
CA GLU A 180 -8.55 -3.00 -14.45
C GLU A 180 -10.05 -3.21 -14.19
N LEU A 181 -10.47 -4.45 -13.90
CA LEU A 181 -11.84 -4.76 -13.47
C LEU A 181 -12.23 -3.92 -12.25
N LEU A 182 -11.35 -3.85 -11.25
CA LEU A 182 -11.57 -3.00 -10.07
C LEU A 182 -11.75 -1.54 -10.48
N ARG A 183 -10.88 -0.98 -11.33
CA ARG A 183 -10.97 0.42 -11.77
C ARG A 183 -12.22 0.73 -12.58
N LYS A 184 -12.78 -0.24 -13.29
CA LYS A 184 -14.02 -0.08 -14.07
C LYS A 184 -15.28 -0.17 -13.20
N ALA A 185 -15.20 -0.73 -12.00
CA ALA A 185 -16.34 -0.84 -11.10
C ALA A 185 -16.84 0.55 -10.66
N PRO A 186 -18.17 0.74 -10.50
CA PRO A 186 -18.78 2.07 -10.34
C PRO A 186 -18.15 2.93 -9.24
N PHE A 187 -17.91 2.35 -8.06
CA PHE A 187 -17.32 3.06 -6.92
C PHE A 187 -15.87 3.50 -7.16
N PHE A 188 -15.14 2.74 -7.98
CA PHE A 188 -13.69 2.85 -8.17
C PHE A 188 -13.32 3.58 -9.45
N SER A 189 -14.29 3.85 -10.33
CA SER A 189 -14.12 4.59 -11.59
C SER A 189 -13.50 5.98 -11.41
N CYS A 190 -13.69 6.60 -10.24
CA CYS A 190 -13.11 7.89 -9.89
C CYS A 190 -11.62 7.82 -9.47
N TRP A 191 -11.05 6.62 -9.33
CA TRP A 191 -9.67 6.44 -8.89
C TRP A 191 -8.67 6.87 -9.95
N ARG A 192 -8.04 8.02 -9.73
CA ARG A 192 -7.00 8.53 -10.63
C ARG A 192 -5.70 7.75 -10.47
N ALA A 193 -5.23 7.15 -11.56
CA ALA A 193 -3.90 6.59 -11.64
C ALA A 193 -2.85 7.71 -11.64
N LYS A 194 -1.67 7.43 -11.08
CA LYS A 194 -0.51 8.31 -11.23
C LYS A 194 -0.02 8.28 -12.70
N PRO A 195 0.67 9.33 -13.18
CA PRO A 195 1.26 9.34 -14.51
C PRO A 195 2.16 8.13 -14.76
N ALA A 196 2.08 7.54 -15.95
CA ALA A 196 2.85 6.36 -16.31
C ALA A 196 4.37 6.60 -16.26
N SER A 197 4.81 7.84 -16.56
CA SER A 197 6.21 8.26 -16.51
C SER A 197 6.89 8.01 -15.16
N LEU A 198 6.13 7.98 -14.05
CA LEU A 198 6.66 7.67 -12.72
C LEU A 198 7.03 6.20 -12.51
N ASP A 199 6.65 5.33 -13.45
CA ASP A 199 7.00 3.90 -13.47
C ASP A 199 7.93 3.54 -14.66
N SER A 200 8.19 4.47 -15.60
CA SER A 200 8.93 4.19 -16.85
C SER A 200 10.46 4.16 -16.73
N PHE A 201 11.01 4.14 -15.52
CA PHE A 201 12.47 4.12 -15.33
C PHE A 201 13.04 2.72 -15.60
N ALA A 202 14.26 2.68 -16.15
CA ALA A 202 15.02 1.44 -16.33
C ALA A 202 15.46 0.88 -14.98
N VAL A 203 15.39 -0.44 -14.84
CA VAL A 203 15.91 -1.15 -13.66
C VAL A 203 17.36 -1.53 -13.97
N LEU A 204 18.29 -0.84 -13.32
CA LEU A 204 19.71 -1.15 -13.43
C LEU A 204 20.00 -2.49 -12.75
N ARG A 205 20.88 -3.28 -13.38
CA ARG A 205 21.33 -4.59 -12.89
C ARG A 205 22.23 -4.46 -11.67
#